data_AF-A0AAD7BKT2-F1
#
_entry.id   AF-A0AAD7BKT2-F1
#
_cell.length_a   1.000
_cell.length_b   1.000
_cell.length_c   1.000
_cell.angle_alpha   90.00
_cell.angle_beta   90.00
_cell.angle_gamma   90.00
#
_symmetry.space_group_name_H-M   'P 1'
#
loop_
_entity.id
_entity.type
_entity.pdbx_description
1 polymer ?
#
loop_
_entity_poly.entity_id
_entity_poly.type
_entity_poly.pdbx_seq_one_letter_code
_entity_poly.pdbx_strand_id
1 'polypeptide(L)'
;MRALADCSSPTQFPGECRTAKQAAPFVNQAFRDFGIVTAGEKAALLSLMLFESGGFEFDINHSLNTPVQWTRNLMTFPFILQYALDTPSVAAQAQALVGATAVDAVAPDTRNAVRALVLPDPLSVASAMWFYT
;
A
#
# COMPACT_ATOMS: atom_id res chain seq x y z
N MET A 1 -3.97 -11.49 16.63
CA MET A 1 -3.26 -10.29 16.14
C MET A 1 -1.78 -10.60 16.22
N ARG A 2 -1.07 -10.66 15.08
CA ARG A 2 0.37 -10.96 15.05
C ARG A 2 1.14 -9.70 15.43
N ALA A 3 2.27 -9.84 16.13
CA ALA A 3 3.15 -8.71 16.43
C ALA A 3 3.77 -8.15 15.14
N LEU A 4 4.29 -6.93 15.21
CA LEU A 4 5.12 -6.33 14.16
C LEU A 4 6.22 -7.31 13.71
N ALA A 5 6.47 -7.38 12.41
CA ALA A 5 7.55 -8.19 11.86
C ALA A 5 8.90 -7.67 12.39
N ASP A 6 9.76 -8.59 12.82
CA ASP A 6 11.13 -8.29 13.21
C ASP A 6 12.11 -8.42 12.03
N CYS A 7 11.64 -8.94 10.89
CA CYS A 7 12.38 -9.20 9.65
C CYS A 7 13.70 -9.94 9.88
N SER A 8 13.79 -10.75 10.95
CA SER A 8 15.03 -11.40 11.39
C SER A 8 15.21 -12.81 10.80
N SER A 9 14.10 -13.47 10.45
CA SER A 9 14.09 -14.78 9.80
C SER A 9 14.09 -14.62 8.28
N PRO A 10 14.58 -15.61 7.52
CA PRO A 10 14.47 -15.59 6.06
C PRO A 10 12.99 -15.57 5.68
N THR A 11 12.48 -14.40 5.30
CA THR A 11 11.16 -14.31 4.70
C THR A 11 11.29 -14.71 3.23
N GLN A 12 10.21 -15.27 2.66
CA GLN A 12 10.18 -15.56 1.23
C GLN A 12 10.27 -14.28 0.37
N PHE A 13 9.92 -13.12 0.96
CA PHE A 13 9.88 -11.80 0.33
C PHE A 13 10.62 -10.75 1.16
N PRO A 14 11.96 -10.81 1.25
CA PRO A 14 12.74 -9.94 2.12
C PRO A 14 12.65 -8.46 1.74
N GLY A 15 12.32 -8.16 0.47
CA GLY A 15 12.12 -6.79 -0.01
C GLY A 15 10.87 -6.10 0.53
N GLU A 16 9.86 -6.85 0.97
CA GLU A 16 8.55 -6.32 1.40
C GLU A 16 8.49 -6.08 2.92
N CYS A 17 9.28 -6.87 3.67
CA CYS A 17 9.26 -6.85 5.13
C CYS A 17 9.74 -5.50 5.68
N ARG A 18 8.98 -4.94 6.63
CA ARG A 18 9.37 -3.75 7.38
C ARG A 18 9.24 -3.97 8.87
N THR A 19 10.32 -3.65 9.59
CA THR A 19 10.29 -3.52 11.04
C THR A 19 9.52 -2.29 11.46
N ALA A 20 9.11 -2.25 12.74
CA ALA A 20 8.51 -1.08 13.35
C ALA A 20 9.36 0.19 13.16
N LYS A 21 10.69 0.08 13.29
CA LYS A 21 11.62 1.20 13.13
C LYS A 21 11.62 1.76 11.71
N GLN A 22 11.43 0.90 10.70
CA GLN A 22 11.37 1.31 9.30
C GLN A 22 9.99 1.88 8.93
N ALA A 23 8.90 1.27 9.41
CA ALA A 23 7.54 1.70 9.06
C ALA A 23 7.09 2.96 9.81
N ALA A 24 7.46 3.12 11.09
CA ALA A 24 6.93 4.18 11.95
C ALA A 24 7.16 5.62 11.42
N PRO A 25 8.31 5.98 10.83
CA PRO A 25 8.50 7.30 10.23
C PRO A 25 7.46 7.60 9.14
N PHE A 26 7.18 6.63 8.25
CA PHE A 26 6.22 6.78 7.16
C PHE A 26 4.77 6.82 7.67
N VAL A 27 4.42 5.99 8.65
CA VAL A 27 3.09 6.00 9.29
C VAL A 27 2.82 7.36 9.92
N ASN A 28 3.78 7.88 10.69
CA ASN A 28 3.65 9.18 11.34
C ASN A 28 3.59 10.33 10.33
N GLN A 29 4.32 10.22 9.22
CA GLN A 29 4.25 11.20 8.14
C GLN A 29 2.88 11.19 7.47
N ALA A 30 2.37 10.01 7.09
CA ALA A 30 1.04 9.87 6.50
C ALA A 30 -0.07 10.40 7.43
N PHE A 31 -0.01 10.16 8.74
CA PHE A 31 -0.96 10.77 9.67
C PHE A 31 -0.96 12.31 9.61
N ARG A 32 0.21 12.93 9.43
CA ARG A 32 0.30 14.40 9.27
C ARG A 32 -0.23 14.85 7.92
N ASP A 33 0.19 14.20 6.84
CA ASP A 33 -0.16 14.59 5.48
C ASP A 33 -1.68 14.52 5.23
N PHE A 34 -2.35 13.57 5.87
CA PHE A 34 -3.80 13.36 5.75
C PHE A 34 -4.60 13.89 6.94
N GLY A 35 -3.98 14.67 7.84
CA GLY A 35 -4.70 15.35 8.93
C GLY A 35 -5.32 14.41 9.97
N ILE A 36 -4.81 13.18 10.13
CA ILE A 36 -5.31 12.21 11.09
C ILE A 36 -4.76 12.56 12.48
N VAL A 37 -5.63 13.02 13.38
CA VAL A 37 -5.19 13.61 14.65
C VAL A 37 -5.53 12.75 15.87
N THR A 38 -6.71 12.11 15.89
CA THR A 38 -7.16 11.41 17.10
C THR A 38 -6.40 10.11 17.32
N ALA A 39 -6.25 9.72 18.60
CA ALA A 39 -5.64 8.44 18.92
C ALA A 39 -6.45 7.25 18.38
N GLY A 40 -7.78 7.38 18.34
CA GLY A 40 -8.68 6.35 17.82
C GLY A 40 -8.49 6.07 16.33
N GLU A 41 -8.49 7.13 15.50
CA GLU A 41 -8.28 6.98 14.05
C GLU A 41 -6.90 6.38 13.75
N LYS A 42 -5.85 6.89 14.42
CA LYS A 42 -4.49 6.38 14.27
C LYS A 42 -4.39 4.91 14.63
N ALA A 43 -4.98 4.51 15.75
CA ALA A 43 -4.96 3.12 16.20
C ALA A 43 -5.76 2.22 15.25
N ALA A 44 -6.91 2.66 14.75
CA ALA A 44 -7.73 1.88 13.82
C ALA A 44 -7.00 1.64 12.49
N LEU A 45 -6.47 2.71 11.88
CA LEU A 45 -5.72 2.62 10.62
C LEU A 45 -4.46 1.78 10.76
N LEU A 46 -3.68 2.00 11.83
CA LEU A 46 -2.49 1.19 12.09
C LEU A 46 -2.85 -0.29 12.33
N SER A 47 -3.90 -0.57 13.08
CA SER A 47 -4.33 -1.93 13.37
C SER A 47 -4.79 -2.66 12.11
N LEU A 48 -5.53 -1.98 11.23
CA LEU A 48 -5.91 -2.49 9.91
C LEU A 48 -4.66 -2.82 9.09
N MET A 49 -3.73 -1.86 8.99
CA MET A 49 -2.51 -2.07 8.22
C MET A 49 -1.71 -3.27 8.72
N LEU A 50 -1.54 -3.41 10.03
CA LEU A 50 -0.84 -4.54 10.63
C LEU A 50 -1.55 -5.87 10.38
N PHE A 51 -2.89 -5.88 10.40
CA PHE A 51 -3.67 -7.08 10.14
C PHE A 51 -3.51 -7.55 8.70
N GLU A 52 -3.74 -6.66 7.74
CA GLU A 52 -3.73 -7.00 6.30
C GLU A 52 -2.32 -7.35 5.79
N SER A 53 -1.28 -6.75 6.35
CA SER A 53 0.12 -6.92 5.90
C SER A 53 0.90 -7.99 6.66
N GLY A 54 0.25 -8.75 7.55
CA GLY A 54 0.93 -9.74 8.38
C GLY A 54 1.94 -9.13 9.37
N GLY A 55 1.68 -7.92 9.86
CA GLY A 55 2.59 -7.17 10.72
C GLY A 55 3.67 -6.41 9.94
N PHE A 56 3.34 -5.96 8.73
CA PHE A 56 4.25 -5.40 7.73
C PHE A 56 5.25 -6.37 7.12
N GLU A 57 4.99 -7.68 7.17
CA GLU A 57 5.81 -8.69 6.49
C GLU A 57 5.64 -8.64 4.96
N PHE A 58 4.44 -8.27 4.48
CA PHE A 58 4.10 -8.21 3.06
C PHE A 58 3.57 -6.82 2.67
N ASP A 59 3.76 -6.43 1.40
CA ASP A 59 3.14 -5.23 0.82
C ASP A 59 2.27 -5.53 -0.41
N ILE A 60 2.41 -6.73 -0.99
CA ILE A 60 1.53 -7.29 -2.01
C ILE A 60 0.94 -8.62 -1.58
N ASN A 61 -0.19 -8.97 -2.20
CA ASN A 61 -0.83 -10.26 -1.97
C ASN A 61 -0.14 -11.34 -2.83
N HIS A 62 0.38 -12.37 -2.18
CA HIS A 62 1.06 -13.52 -2.82
C HIS A 62 0.15 -14.73 -3.10
N SER A 63 -1.16 -14.60 -2.86
CA SER A 63 -2.13 -15.64 -3.22
C SER A 63 -2.29 -15.75 -4.74
N LEU A 64 -2.37 -16.99 -5.25
CA LEU A 64 -2.43 -17.31 -6.69
C LEU A 64 -3.60 -16.64 -7.43
N ASN A 65 -4.68 -16.28 -6.73
CA ASN A 65 -5.91 -15.78 -7.34
C ASN A 65 -6.00 -14.23 -7.39
N THR A 66 -5.15 -13.52 -6.65
CA THR A 66 -5.22 -12.06 -6.49
C THR A 66 -3.85 -11.37 -6.49
N PRO A 67 -2.92 -11.72 -7.40
CA PRO A 67 -1.53 -11.27 -7.33
C PRO A 67 -1.35 -9.76 -7.52
N VAL A 68 -2.40 -9.01 -7.90
CA VAL A 68 -2.41 -7.55 -8.11
C VAL A 68 -2.87 -6.79 -6.86
N GLN A 69 -3.38 -7.47 -5.84
CA GLN A 69 -3.93 -6.83 -4.65
C GLN A 69 -2.82 -6.35 -3.70
N TRP A 70 -3.07 -5.23 -3.02
CA TRP A 70 -2.21 -4.72 -1.95
C TRP A 70 -2.50 -5.40 -0.61
N THR A 71 -1.53 -5.41 0.29
CA THR A 71 -1.73 -5.92 1.66
C THR A 71 -1.60 -4.86 2.74
N ARG A 72 -1.23 -3.60 2.43
CA ARG A 72 -1.25 -2.52 3.45
C ARG A 72 -2.67 -2.14 3.88
N ASN A 73 -3.65 -2.21 2.99
CA ASN A 73 -5.06 -1.92 3.28
C ASN A 73 -6.01 -2.71 2.37
N LEU A 74 -5.54 -3.84 1.83
CA LEU A 74 -6.29 -4.75 0.98
C LEU A 74 -6.87 -4.14 -0.33
N MET A 75 -6.32 -3.02 -0.81
CA MET A 75 -6.82 -2.33 -2.01
C MET A 75 -6.80 -3.22 -3.26
N THR A 76 -7.91 -3.20 -3.99
CA THR A 76 -8.06 -3.77 -5.34
C THR A 76 -7.59 -2.79 -6.41
N PHE A 77 -7.35 -3.27 -7.64
CA PHE A 77 -6.80 -2.45 -8.72
C PHE A 77 -7.52 -1.11 -8.99
N PRO A 78 -8.86 -1.00 -9.01
CA PRO A 78 -9.52 0.29 -9.22
C PRO A 78 -9.07 1.37 -8.24
N PHE A 79 -8.90 1.03 -6.96
CA PHE A 79 -8.42 1.95 -5.93
C PHE A 79 -6.91 2.19 -6.00
N ILE A 80 -6.13 1.18 -6.41
CA ILE A 80 -4.69 1.37 -6.66
C ILE A 80 -4.49 2.38 -7.81
N LEU A 81 -5.27 2.27 -8.88
CA LEU A 81 -5.21 3.22 -10.00
C LEU A 81 -5.63 4.61 -9.56
N GLN A 82 -6.74 4.74 -8.84
CA GLN A 82 -7.21 6.02 -8.32
C GLN A 82 -6.14 6.67 -7.43
N TYR A 83 -5.56 5.92 -6.49
CA TYR A 83 -4.49 6.41 -5.62
C TYR A 83 -3.26 6.87 -6.42
N ALA A 84 -2.85 6.10 -7.43
CA ALA A 84 -1.71 6.47 -8.26
C ALA A 84 -1.98 7.75 -9.09
N LEU A 85 -3.20 7.94 -9.57
CA LEU A 85 -3.62 9.16 -10.29
C LEU A 85 -3.72 10.38 -9.35
N ASP A 86 -4.13 10.17 -8.10
CA ASP A 86 -4.21 11.24 -7.09
C ASP A 86 -2.86 11.58 -6.46
N THR A 87 -1.83 10.74 -6.66
CA THR A 87 -0.48 10.94 -6.13
C THR A 87 0.37 11.76 -7.11
N PRO A 88 0.69 13.04 -6.84
CA PRO A 88 1.28 13.94 -7.84
C PRO A 88 2.62 13.48 -8.40
N SER A 89 3.44 12.80 -7.60
CA SER A 89 4.76 12.32 -8.01
C SER A 89 4.73 11.18 -9.03
N VAL A 90 3.60 10.48 -9.17
CA VAL A 90 3.47 9.31 -10.06
C VAL A 90 2.26 9.38 -11.01
N ALA A 91 1.35 10.34 -10.82
CA ALA A 91 0.12 10.48 -11.60
C ALA A 91 0.33 10.46 -13.12
N ALA A 92 1.31 11.20 -13.63
CA ALA A 92 1.61 11.25 -15.06
C ALA A 92 2.07 9.88 -15.60
N GLN A 93 2.83 9.12 -14.82
CA GLN A 93 3.29 7.79 -15.21
C GLN A 93 2.14 6.79 -15.16
N ALA A 94 1.29 6.85 -14.12
CA ALA A 94 0.10 6.01 -14.01
C ALA A 94 -0.85 6.24 -15.21
N GLN A 95 -1.10 7.52 -15.55
CA GLN A 95 -1.92 7.90 -16.71
C GLN A 95 -1.32 7.42 -18.03
N ALA A 96 0.01 7.49 -18.19
CA ALA A 96 0.69 7.00 -19.39
C ALA A 96 0.60 5.47 -19.53
N LEU A 97 0.62 4.73 -18.42
CA LEU A 97 0.50 3.28 -18.43
C LEU A 97 -0.91 2.81 -18.83
N VAL A 98 -1.97 3.46 -18.34
CA VAL A 98 -3.36 3.03 -18.61
C VAL A 98 -3.96 3.65 -19.88
N GLY A 99 -3.52 4.84 -20.27
CA GLY A 99 -4.08 5.59 -21.39
C GLY A 99 -5.58 5.83 -21.22
N ALA A 100 -6.36 5.55 -22.27
CA ALA A 100 -7.83 5.66 -22.27
C ALA A 100 -8.54 4.33 -21.96
N THR A 101 -7.81 3.31 -21.49
CA THR A 101 -8.36 1.97 -21.23
C THR A 101 -9.32 2.03 -20.04
N ALA A 102 -10.51 1.41 -20.18
CA ALA A 102 -11.42 1.26 -19.05
C ALA A 102 -10.78 0.43 -17.92
N VAL A 103 -11.04 0.80 -16.67
CA VAL A 103 -10.36 0.25 -15.47
C VAL A 103 -10.46 -1.28 -15.35
N ASP A 104 -11.58 -1.85 -15.77
CA ASP A 104 -11.87 -3.29 -15.79
C ASP A 104 -11.16 -4.03 -16.95
N ALA A 105 -10.86 -3.32 -18.04
CA ALA A 105 -10.18 -3.84 -19.21
C ALA A 105 -8.64 -3.70 -19.17
N VAL A 106 -8.07 -3.05 -18.15
CA VAL A 106 -6.60 -2.92 -18.01
C VAL A 106 -5.96 -4.31 -17.87
N ALA A 107 -4.96 -4.60 -18.70
CA ALA A 107 -4.26 -5.89 -18.70
C ALA A 107 -3.47 -6.12 -17.38
N PRO A 108 -3.33 -7.37 -16.90
CA PRO A 108 -2.66 -7.68 -15.64
C PRO A 108 -1.25 -7.07 -15.49
N ASP A 109 -0.43 -7.08 -16.53
CA ASP A 109 0.92 -6.52 -16.50
C ASP A 109 0.90 -4.99 -16.32
N THR A 110 -0.02 -4.30 -16.98
CA THR A 110 -0.24 -2.87 -16.77
C THR A 110 -0.72 -2.58 -15.36
N ARG A 111 -1.60 -3.43 -14.80
CA ARG A 111 -2.02 -3.29 -13.39
C ARG A 111 -0.84 -3.40 -12.43
N ASN A 112 0.05 -4.37 -12.68
CA ASN A 112 1.29 -4.54 -11.91
C ASN A 112 2.22 -3.34 -12.04
N ALA A 113 2.36 -2.78 -13.24
CA ALA A 113 3.19 -1.60 -13.47
C ALA A 113 2.66 -0.36 -12.73
N VAL A 114 1.34 -0.10 -12.79
CA VAL A 114 0.70 1.00 -12.03
C VAL A 114 0.89 0.79 -10.52
N ARG A 115 0.65 -0.44 -10.05
CA ARG A 115 0.85 -0.80 -8.65
C ARG A 115 2.29 -0.52 -8.19
N ALA A 116 3.28 -0.87 -9.00
CA ALA A 116 4.69 -0.69 -8.66
C ALA A 116 5.08 0.77 -8.42
N LEU A 117 4.38 1.73 -9.04
CA LEU A 117 4.61 3.17 -8.83
C LEU A 117 4.35 3.61 -7.39
N VAL A 118 3.39 2.97 -6.73
CA VAL A 118 2.95 3.33 -5.37
C VAL A 118 3.47 2.38 -4.29
N LEU A 119 4.19 1.31 -4.65
CA LEU A 119 4.79 0.38 -3.67
C LEU A 119 5.92 0.94 -2.78
N PRO A 120 6.68 1.99 -3.15
CA PRO A 120 7.68 2.55 -2.25
C PRO A 120 7.08 2.98 -0.91
N ASP A 121 7.79 2.72 0.20
CA ASP A 121 7.27 2.88 1.56
C ASP A 121 6.49 4.18 1.84
N PRO A 122 6.95 5.38 1.42
CA PRO A 122 6.22 6.62 1.68
C PRO A 122 4.80 6.61 1.10
N LEU A 123 4.62 6.01 -0.09
CA LEU A 123 3.34 5.93 -0.78
C LEU A 123 2.55 4.71 -0.30
N SER A 124 3.23 3.58 -0.09
CA SER A 124 2.59 2.34 0.32
C SER A 124 1.93 2.44 1.69
N VAL A 125 2.65 3.01 2.65
CA VAL A 125 2.14 3.24 4.00
C VAL A 125 1.05 4.30 4.03
N ALA A 126 1.15 5.34 3.19
CA ALA A 126 0.18 6.43 3.16
C ALA A 126 -1.20 6.03 2.58
N SER A 127 -1.27 4.94 1.81
CA SER A 127 -2.50 4.52 1.15
C SER A 127 -3.69 4.26 2.09
N ALA A 128 -3.44 3.76 3.31
CA ALA A 128 -4.49 3.52 4.27
C ALA A 128 -5.15 4.83 4.73
N MET A 129 -4.34 5.88 4.90
CA MET A 129 -4.82 7.21 5.24
C MET A 129 -5.54 7.85 4.06
N TRP A 130 -4.97 7.76 2.85
CA TRP A 130 -5.61 8.25 1.62
C TRP A 130 -6.98 7.63 1.40
N PHE A 131 -7.12 6.31 1.58
CA PHE A 131 -8.40 5.63 1.37
C PHE A 131 -9.47 6.03 2.41
N TYR A 132 -9.04 6.45 3.60
CA TYR A 132 -9.93 6.85 4.68
C TYR A 132 -10.46 8.29 4.53
N THR A 133 -9.68 9.18 3.91
CA THR A 133 -9.99 10.62 3.74
C THR A 133 -10.69 10.92 2.43
#